data_AF-A0A1Z5L1A3-F1
#
_entry.id   AF-A0A1Z5L1A3-F1
#
_cell.length_a   1.000
_cell.length_b   1.000
_cell.length_c   1.000
_cell.angle_alpha   90.00
_cell.angle_beta   90.00
_cell.angle_gamma   90.00
#
_symmetry.space_group_name_H-M   'P 1'
#
loop_
_entity.id
_entity.type
_entity.pdbx_description
1 polymer ?
#
loop_
_entity_poly.entity_id
_entity_poly.type
_entity_poly.pdbx_seq_one_letter_code
_entity_poly.pdbx_strand_id
1 'polypeptide(L)'
;MTDTGGPTRVSRPSYTQSGFNDMYVHVPKARSGSVDVLRKYGRSQCSAKKIKAGMTTLFPVFGWLRTYKVKDYLLADIVTGFTVAMFQVPQSLGYTLLAAVPPVFALYNAMFPMMIYILLGTVRQASVGADAIMSMMTGGVVRNLIPEEHLGHHSMVAIHNATEGHYTVPQVTSALCFTIGLIQLAFGLLNLGTLNVFLSEQMVNGFATGVAVQVVVSQVGAIFGNHVPHFSGMFIIYKTIYSFFEHIHDVQWQTTVVAFVAIISILLVKLFLDPPVIRRLGIPLPVELTVVVLFTVASHYLDLHGNYGIDVVGEIPEKL
;
A
#
# COMPACT_ATOMS: atom_id res chain seq x y z
N MET A 1 -36.50 3.51 27.77
CA MET A 1 -36.46 4.10 29.12
C MET A 1 -36.40 5.60 28.93
N THR A 2 -37.52 6.24 29.22
CA THR A 2 -37.81 7.66 28.96
C THR A 2 -36.97 8.56 29.85
N ASP A 3 -36.07 9.32 29.23
CA ASP A 3 -35.39 10.45 29.86
C ASP A 3 -36.43 11.57 30.04
N THR A 4 -37.02 11.64 31.22
CA THR A 4 -37.94 12.71 31.58
C THR A 4 -37.12 13.97 31.81
N GLY A 5 -37.05 14.84 30.80
CA GLY A 5 -36.49 16.20 30.86
C GLY A 5 -37.24 17.11 31.82
N GLY A 6 -37.24 16.77 33.11
CA GLY A 6 -37.72 17.63 34.19
C GLY A 6 -36.70 18.73 34.48
N PRO A 7 -37.14 19.91 34.95
CA PRO A 7 -36.23 20.99 35.30
C PRO A 7 -35.28 20.55 36.42
N THR A 8 -33.96 20.65 36.17
CA THR A 8 -32.92 20.32 37.14
C THR A 8 -32.89 21.34 38.28
N ARG A 9 -33.66 21.06 39.33
CA ARG A 9 -33.75 21.93 40.51
C ARG A 9 -32.62 21.60 41.49
N VAL A 10 -31.48 22.26 41.34
CA VAL A 10 -30.33 22.11 42.24
C VAL A 10 -30.30 23.29 43.21
N SER A 11 -30.63 23.03 44.48
CA SER A 11 -30.49 24.01 45.58
C SER A 11 -29.28 23.61 46.42
N ARG A 12 -28.14 24.29 46.21
CA ARG A 12 -26.94 24.14 47.03
C ARG A 12 -26.35 25.51 47.36
N PRO A 13 -25.79 25.70 48.56
CA PRO A 13 -25.08 26.93 48.91
C PRO A 13 -23.92 27.19 47.94
N SER A 14 -23.70 28.46 47.60
CA SER A 14 -22.57 28.88 46.78
C SER A 14 -21.31 28.93 47.63
N TYR A 15 -20.27 28.19 47.25
CA TYR A 15 -18.97 28.21 47.91
C TYR A 15 -17.93 28.88 47.01
N THR A 16 -17.02 29.64 47.61
CA THR A 16 -15.72 29.96 47.01
C THR A 16 -14.82 28.72 47.06
N GLN A 17 -13.84 28.59 46.17
CA GLN A 17 -12.94 27.42 46.16
C GLN A 17 -12.23 27.22 47.51
N SER A 18 -11.91 28.32 48.22
CA SER A 18 -11.36 28.28 49.57
C SER A 18 -12.37 27.73 50.59
N GLY A 19 -13.60 28.26 50.61
CA GLY A 19 -14.65 27.79 51.53
C GLY A 19 -15.07 26.33 51.29
N PHE A 20 -15.01 25.86 50.03
CA PHE A 20 -15.22 24.46 49.71
C PHE A 20 -14.08 23.58 50.27
N ASN A 21 -12.83 24.00 50.13
CA ASN A 21 -11.67 23.27 50.65
C ASN A 21 -11.60 23.25 52.19
N ASP A 22 -12.10 24.29 52.86
CA ASP A 22 -12.18 24.34 54.33
C ASP A 22 -13.27 23.39 54.87
N MET A 23 -14.41 23.31 54.17
CA MET A 23 -15.55 22.48 54.58
C MET A 23 -15.37 21.00 54.21
N TYR A 24 -14.67 20.71 53.11
CA TYR A 24 -14.33 19.36 52.68
C TYR A 24 -12.84 19.13 52.88
N VAL A 25 -12.48 18.55 54.04
CA VAL A 25 -11.11 18.14 54.36
C VAL A 25 -10.54 17.36 53.19
N HIS A 26 -9.47 17.89 52.58
CA HIS A 26 -8.64 17.11 51.67
C HIS A 26 -8.22 15.85 52.39
N VAL A 27 -8.77 14.69 52.00
CA VAL A 27 -8.23 13.40 52.44
C VAL A 27 -6.78 13.39 51.99
N PRO A 28 -5.79 13.53 52.91
CA PRO A 28 -4.41 13.55 52.48
C PRO A 28 -4.15 12.21 51.83
N LYS A 29 -3.81 12.22 50.53
CA LYS A 29 -3.34 11.00 49.87
C LYS A 29 -2.18 10.50 50.72
N ALA A 30 -2.34 9.34 51.34
CA ALA A 30 -1.30 8.72 52.13
C ALA A 30 0.00 8.78 51.32
N ARG A 31 1.06 9.39 51.88
CA ARG A 31 2.39 9.40 51.26
C ARG A 31 2.88 7.95 51.18
N SER A 32 2.50 7.24 50.13
CA SER A 32 3.12 5.96 49.82
C SER A 32 4.56 6.24 49.43
N GLY A 33 5.51 5.64 50.12
CA GLY A 33 6.92 5.80 49.80
C GLY A 33 7.19 5.45 48.34
N SER A 34 8.17 6.11 47.71
CA SER A 34 8.51 5.91 46.29
C SER A 34 8.73 4.44 45.92
N VAL A 35 9.19 3.62 46.87
CA VAL A 35 9.37 2.18 46.74
C VAL A 35 8.04 1.42 46.66
N ASP A 36 7.01 1.82 47.40
CA ASP A 36 5.67 1.22 47.32
C ASP A 36 4.93 1.62 46.04
N VAL A 37 5.20 2.82 45.51
CA VAL A 37 4.71 3.25 44.20
C VAL A 37 5.37 2.43 43.09
N LEU A 38 6.70 2.29 43.10
CA LEU A 38 7.44 1.47 42.14
C LEU A 38 7.05 0.00 42.23
N ARG A 39 6.87 -0.55 43.43
CA ARG A 39 6.43 -1.93 43.67
C ARG A 39 4.97 -2.15 43.23
N LYS A 40 4.08 -1.17 43.44
CA LYS A 40 2.71 -1.20 42.88
C LYS A 40 2.71 -1.07 41.36
N TYR A 41 3.56 -0.23 40.78
CA TYR A 41 3.69 -0.12 39.32
C TYR A 41 4.22 -1.43 38.71
N GLY A 42 5.28 -2.01 39.29
CA GLY A 42 5.83 -3.30 38.86
C GLY A 42 4.85 -4.47 38.99
N ARG A 43 4.12 -4.57 40.12
CA ARG A 43 3.04 -5.58 40.28
C ARG A 43 1.79 -5.30 39.42
N SER A 44 1.48 -4.04 39.11
CA SER A 44 0.32 -3.71 38.28
C SER A 44 0.59 -3.81 36.78
N GLN A 45 1.85 -3.72 36.34
CA GLN A 45 2.28 -3.94 34.96
C GLN A 45 2.24 -5.44 34.63
N CYS A 46 2.70 -6.31 35.54
CA CYS A 46 2.67 -7.77 35.39
C CYS A 46 1.37 -8.43 35.88
N SER A 47 0.21 -7.82 35.65
CA SER A 47 -1.06 -8.51 35.86
C SER A 47 -1.43 -9.26 34.58
N ALA A 48 -1.71 -10.56 34.66
CA ALA A 48 -2.12 -11.39 33.52
C ALA A 48 -3.27 -10.77 32.68
N LYS A 49 -4.12 -9.95 33.31
CA LYS A 49 -5.18 -9.18 32.63
C LYS A 49 -4.64 -8.09 31.69
N LYS A 50 -3.57 -7.38 32.06
CA LYS A 50 -2.93 -6.37 31.20
C LYS A 50 -2.10 -7.00 30.08
N ILE A 51 -1.43 -8.13 30.34
CA ILE A 51 -0.74 -8.89 29.28
C ILE A 51 -1.75 -9.42 28.26
N LYS A 52 -2.88 -9.96 28.72
CA LYS A 52 -3.99 -10.38 27.85
C LYS A 52 -4.55 -9.21 27.03
N ALA A 53 -4.75 -8.05 27.66
CA ALA A 53 -5.20 -6.85 26.97
C ALA A 53 -4.17 -6.35 25.94
N GLY A 54 -2.89 -6.34 26.30
CA GLY A 54 -1.77 -5.99 25.42
C GLY A 54 -1.65 -6.93 24.21
N MET A 55 -1.88 -8.23 24.42
CA MET A 55 -1.88 -9.22 23.35
C MET A 55 -3.08 -9.06 22.41
N THR A 56 -4.26 -8.69 22.93
CA THR A 56 -5.42 -8.37 22.08
C THR A 56 -5.29 -7.03 21.33
N THR A 57 -4.46 -6.11 21.82
CA THR A 57 -4.12 -4.88 21.09
C THR A 57 -3.04 -5.10 20.05
N LEU A 58 -2.08 -6.00 20.30
CA LEU A 58 -0.99 -6.32 19.36
C LEU A 58 -1.45 -7.27 18.24
N PHE A 59 -2.32 -8.23 18.56
CA PHE A 59 -2.94 -9.15 17.61
C PHE A 59 -4.47 -8.99 17.63
N PRO A 60 -5.02 -8.02 16.89
CA PRO A 60 -6.46 -7.76 16.84
C PRO A 60 -7.27 -8.97 16.33
N VAL A 61 -6.63 -9.92 15.64
CA VAL A 61 -7.22 -11.18 15.16
C VAL A 61 -8.05 -11.89 16.20
N PHE A 62 -7.49 -12.08 17.40
CA PHE A 62 -8.19 -12.84 18.43
C PHE A 62 -9.48 -12.16 18.89
N GLY A 63 -9.56 -10.82 18.80
CA GLY A 63 -10.76 -10.07 19.14
C GLY A 63 -11.83 -10.16 18.07
N TRP A 64 -11.47 -9.93 16.80
CA TRP A 64 -12.43 -9.94 15.72
C TRP A 64 -12.90 -11.33 15.32
N LEU A 65 -12.00 -12.30 15.28
CA LEU A 65 -12.31 -13.67 14.87
C LEU A 65 -13.35 -14.30 15.81
N ARG A 66 -13.30 -13.99 17.11
CA ARG A 66 -14.29 -14.47 18.09
C ARG A 66 -15.68 -13.85 17.91
N THR A 67 -15.75 -12.64 17.36
CA THR A 67 -16.99 -11.89 17.14
C THR A 67 -17.52 -12.07 15.70
N TYR A 68 -16.86 -12.91 14.89
CA TYR A 68 -17.16 -13.07 13.48
C TYR A 68 -18.40 -13.93 13.26
N LYS A 69 -19.40 -13.38 12.56
CA LYS A 69 -20.64 -14.08 12.22
C LYS A 69 -20.47 -14.84 10.91
N VAL A 70 -20.04 -16.10 11.02
CA VAL A 70 -19.73 -16.97 9.86
C VAL A 70 -20.89 -17.05 8.86
N LYS A 71 -22.14 -17.14 9.33
CA LYS A 71 -23.31 -17.27 8.45
C LYS A 71 -23.60 -16.03 7.61
N ASP A 72 -23.31 -14.84 8.15
CA ASP A 72 -23.66 -13.57 7.52
C ASP A 72 -22.52 -13.04 6.64
N TYR A 73 -21.27 -13.25 7.05
CA TYR A 73 -20.10 -12.59 6.44
C TYR A 73 -19.23 -13.49 5.57
N LEU A 74 -19.22 -14.81 5.80
CA LEU A 74 -18.25 -15.70 5.14
C LEU A 74 -18.35 -15.66 3.61
N LEU A 75 -19.58 -15.73 3.07
CA LEU A 75 -19.78 -15.71 1.62
C LEU A 75 -19.40 -14.35 1.00
N ALA A 76 -19.75 -13.26 1.68
CA ALA A 76 -19.40 -11.91 1.22
C ALA A 76 -17.88 -11.69 1.23
N ASP A 77 -17.20 -12.13 2.29
CA ASP A 77 -15.75 -11.99 2.44
C ASP A 77 -14.97 -12.89 1.45
N ILE A 78 -15.46 -14.08 1.13
CA ILE A 78 -14.85 -14.95 0.10
C ILE A 78 -14.96 -14.31 -1.28
N VAL A 79 -16.14 -13.83 -1.65
CA VAL A 79 -16.38 -13.22 -2.97
C VAL A 79 -15.59 -11.93 -3.13
N THR A 80 -15.61 -11.07 -2.12
CA THR A 80 -14.82 -9.83 -2.12
C THR A 80 -13.32 -10.10 -2.09
N GLY A 81 -12.86 -11.08 -1.30
CA GLY A 81 -11.46 -11.50 -1.27
C GLY A 81 -10.96 -11.99 -2.63
N PHE A 82 -11.75 -12.82 -3.33
CA PHE A 82 -11.43 -13.26 -4.68
C PHE A 82 -11.38 -12.07 -5.65
N THR A 83 -12.32 -11.14 -5.53
CA THR A 83 -12.38 -9.92 -6.35
C THR A 83 -11.14 -9.03 -6.14
N VAL A 84 -10.76 -8.79 -4.89
CA VAL A 84 -9.56 -8.02 -4.54
C VAL A 84 -8.29 -8.72 -5.03
N ALA A 85 -8.20 -10.05 -4.93
CA ALA A 85 -7.08 -10.81 -5.46
C ALA A 85 -6.95 -10.63 -6.98
N MET A 86 -8.07 -10.68 -7.72
CA MET A 86 -8.07 -10.46 -9.17
C MET A 86 -7.64 -9.04 -9.56
N PHE A 87 -7.94 -8.02 -8.76
CA PHE A 87 -7.41 -6.66 -8.99
C PHE A 87 -5.92 -6.54 -8.66
N GLN A 88 -5.48 -7.18 -7.58
CA GLN A 88 -4.12 -7.05 -7.06
C GLN A 88 -3.07 -7.67 -7.99
N VAL A 89 -3.38 -8.79 -8.66
CA VAL A 89 -2.41 -9.47 -9.56
C VAL A 89 -1.89 -8.58 -10.70
N PRO A 90 -2.74 -8.05 -11.60
CA PRO A 90 -2.28 -7.19 -12.69
C PRO A 90 -1.67 -5.87 -12.18
N GLN A 91 -2.21 -5.32 -11.09
CA GLN A 91 -1.68 -4.11 -10.47
C GLN A 91 -0.25 -4.31 -9.95
N SER A 92 0.00 -5.38 -9.19
CA SER A 92 1.33 -5.73 -8.69
C SER A 92 2.32 -5.99 -9.82
N LEU A 93 1.90 -6.62 -10.92
CA LEU A 93 2.75 -6.85 -12.10
C LEU A 93 3.23 -5.54 -12.72
N GLY A 94 2.33 -4.57 -12.95
CA GLY A 94 2.71 -3.25 -13.44
C GLY A 94 3.66 -2.52 -12.48
N TYR A 95 3.41 -2.62 -11.17
CA TYR A 95 4.22 -1.97 -10.16
C TYR A 95 5.62 -2.58 -9.97
N THR A 96 5.81 -3.88 -10.24
CA THR A 96 7.17 -4.46 -10.26
C THR A 96 8.01 -3.95 -11.43
N LEU A 97 7.38 -3.73 -12.60
CA LEU A 97 8.05 -3.15 -13.76
C LEU A 97 8.50 -1.71 -13.47
N LEU A 98 7.67 -0.91 -12.80
CA LEU A 98 8.05 0.44 -12.36
C LEU A 98 9.20 0.44 -11.36
N ALA A 99 9.22 -0.56 -10.47
CA ALA A 99 10.28 -0.76 -9.50
C ALA A 99 11.59 -1.30 -10.11
N ALA A 100 11.63 -1.60 -11.41
CA ALA A 100 12.75 -2.28 -12.07
C ALA A 100 13.11 -3.62 -11.40
N VAL A 101 12.10 -4.34 -10.90
CA VAL A 101 12.24 -5.64 -10.26
C VAL A 101 11.59 -6.70 -11.16
N PRO A 102 12.16 -7.92 -11.26
CA PRO A 102 11.56 -8.98 -12.05
C PRO A 102 10.06 -9.21 -11.72
N PRO A 103 9.19 -9.40 -12.72
CA PRO A 103 7.74 -9.54 -12.53
C PRO A 103 7.30 -10.66 -11.58
N VAL A 104 8.14 -11.69 -11.37
CA VAL A 104 7.91 -12.78 -10.41
C VAL A 104 7.63 -12.24 -9.00
N PHE A 105 8.27 -11.13 -8.63
CA PHE A 105 8.08 -10.51 -7.32
C PHE A 105 6.71 -9.85 -7.12
N ALA A 106 5.90 -9.71 -8.18
CA ALA A 106 4.54 -9.18 -8.08
C ALA A 106 3.64 -10.05 -7.21
N LEU A 107 3.74 -11.37 -7.37
CA LEU A 107 2.95 -12.34 -6.60
C LEU A 107 3.38 -12.35 -5.13
N TYR A 108 4.67 -12.23 -4.86
CA TYR A 108 5.19 -12.12 -3.50
C TYR A 108 4.70 -10.84 -2.80
N ASN A 109 4.71 -9.70 -3.50
CA ASN A 109 4.20 -8.42 -2.99
C ASN A 109 2.67 -8.42 -2.79
N ALA A 110 1.92 -9.22 -3.54
CA ALA A 110 0.47 -9.36 -3.35
C ALA A 110 0.12 -10.25 -2.15
N MET A 111 0.89 -11.32 -1.92
CA MET A 111 0.54 -12.37 -0.95
C MET A 111 1.05 -12.09 0.47
N PHE A 112 2.36 -11.83 0.62
CA PHE A 112 2.99 -11.80 1.94
C PHE A 112 2.53 -10.62 2.82
N PRO A 113 2.43 -9.37 2.33
CA PRO A 113 1.94 -8.25 3.13
C PRO A 113 0.52 -8.49 3.65
N MET A 114 -0.36 -9.10 2.85
CA MET A 114 -1.72 -9.43 3.25
C MET A 114 -1.75 -10.47 4.36
N MET A 115 -0.94 -11.54 4.27
CA MET A 115 -0.86 -12.55 5.33
C MET A 115 -0.40 -11.95 6.66
N ILE A 116 0.57 -11.04 6.62
CA ILE A 116 1.06 -10.33 7.81
C ILE A 116 -0.01 -9.35 8.33
N TYR A 117 -0.69 -8.63 7.44
CA TYR A 117 -1.73 -7.67 7.80
C TYR A 117 -2.96 -8.32 8.42
N ILE A 118 -3.32 -9.55 8.02
CA ILE A 118 -4.39 -10.30 8.70
C ILE A 118 -4.08 -10.42 10.19
N LEU A 119 -2.83 -10.71 10.57
CA LEU A 119 -2.40 -10.92 11.96
C LEU A 119 -2.34 -9.64 12.81
N LEU A 120 -1.84 -8.55 12.21
CA LEU A 120 -1.49 -7.31 12.93
C LEU A 120 -2.45 -6.15 12.64
N GLY A 121 -3.29 -6.26 11.61
CA GLY A 121 -4.15 -5.20 11.13
C GLY A 121 -5.29 -4.88 12.07
N THR A 122 -5.55 -3.58 12.24
CA THR A 122 -6.64 -3.07 13.07
C THR A 122 -7.93 -2.83 12.28
N VAL A 123 -7.81 -2.49 10.99
CA VAL A 123 -8.94 -2.25 10.07
C VAL A 123 -9.20 -3.51 9.27
N ARG A 124 -10.42 -4.05 9.36
CA ARG A 124 -10.76 -5.36 8.76
C ARG A 124 -10.96 -5.29 7.24
N GLN A 125 -11.40 -4.15 6.74
CA GLN A 125 -11.73 -3.93 5.33
C GLN A 125 -10.53 -3.41 4.52
N ALA A 126 -9.42 -3.08 5.17
CA ALA A 126 -8.23 -2.58 4.50
C ALA A 126 -7.43 -3.74 3.90
N SER A 127 -6.99 -3.55 2.66
CA SER A 127 -6.07 -4.44 1.95
C SER A 127 -4.75 -3.72 1.78
N VAL A 128 -3.65 -4.41 2.06
CA VAL A 128 -2.28 -3.88 1.90
C VAL A 128 -1.66 -4.51 0.66
N GLY A 129 -1.18 -3.69 -0.25
CA GLY A 129 -0.57 -4.11 -1.49
C GLY A 129 0.51 -3.15 -1.97
N ALA A 130 1.06 -3.42 -3.14
CA ALA A 130 2.00 -2.51 -3.80
C ALA A 130 1.30 -1.21 -4.22
N ASP A 131 2.05 -0.11 -4.25
CA ASP A 131 1.57 1.23 -4.64
C ASP A 131 2.54 1.88 -5.64
N ALA A 132 2.00 2.70 -6.54
CA ALA A 132 2.73 3.26 -7.69
C ALA A 132 3.92 4.14 -7.26
N ILE A 133 3.73 5.00 -6.26
CA ILE A 133 4.79 5.89 -5.77
C ILE A 133 5.93 5.07 -5.19
N MET A 134 5.59 4.12 -4.31
CA MET A 134 6.58 3.29 -3.61
C MET A 134 7.40 2.51 -4.63
N SER A 135 6.76 1.95 -5.65
CA SER A 135 7.44 1.29 -6.75
C SER A 135 8.36 2.23 -7.54
N MET A 136 7.93 3.44 -7.88
CA MET A 136 8.81 4.40 -8.56
C MET A 136 10.01 4.80 -7.70
N MET A 137 9.81 5.01 -6.40
CA MET A 137 10.90 5.35 -5.47
C MET A 137 11.89 4.20 -5.32
N THR A 138 11.42 2.97 -5.16
CA THR A 138 12.25 1.76 -5.15
C THR A 138 13.03 1.63 -6.46
N GLY A 139 12.36 1.80 -7.60
CA GLY A 139 12.99 1.73 -8.91
C GLY A 139 14.04 2.82 -9.14
N GLY A 140 13.88 4.01 -8.55
CA GLY A 140 14.92 5.04 -8.54
C GLY A 140 16.17 4.59 -7.78
N VAL A 141 16.00 3.97 -6.60
CA VAL A 141 17.13 3.43 -5.81
C VAL A 141 17.84 2.30 -6.55
N VAL A 142 17.09 1.37 -7.16
CA VAL A 142 17.64 0.25 -7.92
C VAL A 142 18.48 0.75 -9.09
N ARG A 143 17.94 1.64 -9.94
CA ARG A 143 18.66 2.20 -11.10
C ARG A 143 19.84 3.10 -10.74
N ASN A 144 19.80 3.74 -9.57
CA ASN A 144 20.94 4.54 -9.09
C ASN A 144 22.11 3.66 -8.60
N LEU A 145 21.84 2.43 -8.13
CA LEU A 145 22.84 1.52 -7.59
C LEU A 145 23.32 0.47 -8.61
N ILE A 146 22.50 0.17 -9.62
CA ILE A 146 22.77 -0.82 -10.67
C ILE A 146 22.71 -0.08 -12.03
N PRO A 147 23.84 0.05 -12.74
CA PRO A 147 23.87 0.72 -14.04
C PRO A 147 22.96 0.02 -15.07
N GLU A 148 22.27 0.81 -15.91
CA GLU A 148 21.27 0.37 -16.91
C GLU A 148 21.78 -0.71 -17.88
N GLU A 149 23.10 -0.77 -18.16
CA GLU A 149 23.71 -1.81 -19.02
C GLU A 149 23.47 -3.23 -18.50
N HIS A 150 23.25 -3.41 -17.19
CA HIS A 150 22.95 -4.70 -16.57
C HIS A 150 21.44 -4.97 -16.39
N LEU A 151 20.58 -3.98 -16.66
CA LEU A 151 19.12 -4.15 -16.68
C LEU A 151 18.61 -4.60 -18.07
N GLY A 152 19.36 -4.31 -19.14
CA GLY A 152 18.91 -4.39 -20.53
C GLY A 152 18.96 -5.75 -21.22
N HIS A 153 19.59 -6.79 -20.67
CA HIS A 153 19.62 -8.11 -21.32
C HIS A 153 19.35 -9.23 -20.32
N HIS A 154 18.18 -9.86 -20.48
CA HIS A 154 17.76 -11.10 -19.83
C HIS A 154 17.66 -11.01 -18.29
N SER A 155 16.43 -10.77 -17.82
CA SER A 155 15.97 -10.88 -16.41
C SER A 155 16.25 -12.24 -15.72
N MET A 156 17.01 -13.14 -16.34
CA MET A 156 17.32 -14.49 -15.90
C MET A 156 18.82 -14.79 -15.74
N VAL A 157 19.75 -13.95 -16.22
CA VAL A 157 21.20 -14.27 -16.18
C VAL A 157 21.96 -13.53 -15.07
N ALA A 158 21.39 -12.45 -14.52
CA ALA A 158 21.96 -11.77 -13.35
C ALA A 158 21.88 -12.59 -12.03
N ILE A 159 21.33 -13.82 -12.07
CA ILE A 159 21.35 -14.76 -10.96
C ILE A 159 22.64 -15.61 -10.97
N HIS A 160 23.31 -15.80 -12.12
CA HIS A 160 24.39 -16.79 -12.21
C HIS A 160 25.81 -16.24 -12.46
N ASN A 161 25.98 -15.05 -13.04
CA ASN A 161 27.30 -14.43 -13.22
C ASN A 161 27.50 -13.23 -12.28
N ALA A 162 27.53 -13.52 -10.98
CA ALA A 162 28.11 -12.62 -9.98
C ALA A 162 29.64 -12.73 -10.01
N THR A 163 30.25 -12.29 -11.10
CA THR A 163 31.69 -12.06 -11.17
C THR A 163 31.91 -10.55 -11.20
N GLU A 164 32.48 -10.05 -10.11
CA GLU A 164 32.98 -8.69 -9.86
C GLU A 164 31.94 -7.64 -9.41
N GLY A 165 31.82 -7.45 -8.09
CA GLY A 165 31.43 -6.17 -7.46
C GLY A 165 29.97 -5.68 -7.58
N HIS A 166 29.12 -6.28 -8.42
CA HIS A 166 27.77 -5.77 -8.67
C HIS A 166 26.69 -6.43 -7.80
N TYR A 167 25.86 -5.60 -7.16
CA TYR A 167 24.70 -6.04 -6.39
C TYR A 167 23.58 -6.52 -7.31
N THR A 168 22.89 -7.59 -6.94
CA THR A 168 21.70 -8.04 -7.69
C THR A 168 20.46 -7.22 -7.30
N VAL A 169 19.52 -7.06 -8.23
CA VAL A 169 18.25 -6.34 -7.99
C VAL A 169 17.49 -6.85 -6.74
N PRO A 170 17.36 -8.17 -6.49
CA PRO A 170 16.70 -8.67 -5.29
C PRO A 170 17.46 -8.35 -3.99
N GLN A 171 18.79 -8.32 -4.02
CA GLN A 171 19.60 -7.95 -2.85
C GLN A 171 19.41 -6.48 -2.46
N VAL A 172 19.45 -5.57 -3.44
CA VAL A 172 19.22 -4.14 -3.20
C VAL A 172 17.82 -3.91 -2.66
N THR A 173 16.82 -4.51 -3.32
CA THR A 173 15.40 -4.32 -2.95
C THR A 173 15.09 -4.91 -1.57
N SER A 174 15.62 -6.10 -1.25
CA SER A 174 15.41 -6.71 0.07
C SER A 174 16.08 -5.92 1.20
N ALA A 175 17.31 -5.42 0.99
CA ALA A 175 17.99 -4.55 1.95
C ALA A 175 17.22 -3.23 2.17
N LEU A 176 16.69 -2.64 1.10
CA LEU A 176 15.85 -1.44 1.17
C LEU A 176 14.56 -1.71 1.97
N CYS A 177 13.82 -2.76 1.64
CA CYS A 177 12.60 -3.15 2.34
C CYS A 177 12.86 -3.44 3.83
N PHE A 178 13.94 -4.15 4.14
CA PHE A 178 14.32 -4.46 5.52
C PHE A 178 14.63 -3.20 6.32
N THR A 179 15.39 -2.26 5.73
CA THR A 179 15.74 -0.99 6.37
C THR A 179 14.50 -0.13 6.60
N ILE A 180 13.60 -0.03 5.62
CA ILE A 180 12.32 0.67 5.76
C ILE A 180 11.48 0.03 6.88
N GLY A 181 11.44 -1.30 6.96
CA GLY A 181 10.74 -2.02 8.03
C GLY A 181 11.29 -1.69 9.42
N LEU A 182 12.62 -1.60 9.58
CA LEU A 182 13.24 -1.19 10.85
C LEU A 182 12.88 0.26 11.22
N ILE A 183 12.90 1.18 10.24
CA ILE A 183 12.52 2.58 10.47
C ILE A 183 11.03 2.68 10.85
N GLN A 184 10.15 1.95 10.16
CA GLN A 184 8.73 1.91 10.48
C GLN A 184 8.47 1.32 11.87
N LEU A 185 9.22 0.29 12.27
CA LEU A 185 9.18 -0.27 13.62
C LEU A 185 9.62 0.77 14.65
N ALA A 186 10.70 1.50 14.40
CA ALA A 186 11.16 2.58 15.27
C ALA A 186 10.11 3.69 15.41
N PHE A 187 9.47 4.10 14.31
CA PHE A 187 8.36 5.08 14.33
C PHE A 187 7.14 4.56 15.10
N GLY A 188 6.84 3.27 14.98
CA GLY A 188 5.81 2.59 15.77
C GLY A 188 6.12 2.60 17.27
N LEU A 189 7.35 2.27 17.66
CA LEU A 189 7.78 2.31 19.08
C LEU A 189 7.73 3.71 19.67
N LEU A 190 8.04 4.73 18.87
CA LEU A 190 7.93 6.13 19.24
C LEU A 190 6.50 6.67 19.18
N ASN A 191 5.51 5.85 18.80
CA ASN A 191 4.10 6.20 18.61
C ASN A 191 3.89 7.43 17.69
N LEU A 192 4.77 7.61 16.70
CA LEU A 192 4.70 8.74 15.75
C LEU A 192 3.46 8.67 14.86
N GLY A 193 2.72 7.55 14.85
CA GLY A 193 1.40 7.47 14.20
C GLY A 193 0.40 8.50 14.73
N THR A 194 0.57 8.97 15.97
CA THR A 194 -0.23 10.07 16.53
C THR A 194 -0.02 11.38 15.78
N LEU A 195 1.17 11.58 15.19
CA LEU A 195 1.47 12.79 14.41
C LEU A 195 0.67 12.87 13.12
N ASN A 196 0.15 11.74 12.63
CA ASN A 196 -0.70 11.73 11.44
C ASN A 196 -1.99 12.55 11.64
N VAL A 197 -2.44 12.72 12.88
CA VAL A 197 -3.61 13.57 13.22
C VAL A 197 -3.35 15.05 12.93
N PHE A 198 -2.09 15.48 12.83
CA PHE A 198 -1.74 16.87 12.49
C PHE A 198 -1.63 17.13 10.99
N LEU A 199 -1.75 16.10 10.14
CA LEU A 199 -1.75 16.28 8.69
C LEU A 199 -3.12 16.81 8.25
N SER A 200 -3.14 17.98 7.63
CA SER A 200 -4.39 18.55 7.12
C SER A 200 -4.87 17.78 5.89
N GLU A 201 -6.19 17.67 5.75
CA GLU A 201 -6.80 17.00 4.60
C GLU A 201 -6.38 17.64 3.27
N GLN A 202 -6.20 18.97 3.26
CA GLN A 202 -5.74 19.73 2.10
C GLN A 202 -4.31 19.35 1.71
N MET A 203 -3.44 19.11 2.69
CA MET A 203 -2.06 18.67 2.44
C MET A 203 -2.04 17.27 1.82
N VAL A 204 -2.83 16.33 2.38
CA VAL A 204 -2.91 14.96 1.88
C VAL A 204 -3.49 14.92 0.46
N ASN A 205 -4.56 15.67 0.19
CA ASN A 205 -5.17 15.76 -1.14
C ASN A 205 -4.23 16.43 -2.16
N GLY A 206 -3.51 17.48 -1.76
CA GLY A 206 -2.50 18.12 -2.60
C GLY A 206 -1.34 17.18 -2.94
N PHE A 207 -0.84 16.44 -1.96
CA PHE A 207 0.18 15.41 -2.16
C PHE A 207 -0.30 14.31 -3.12
N ALA A 208 -1.51 13.77 -2.90
CA ALA A 208 -2.10 12.73 -3.75
C ALA A 208 -2.27 13.20 -5.21
N THR A 209 -2.69 14.46 -5.40
CA THR A 209 -2.82 15.05 -6.76
C THR A 209 -1.46 15.20 -7.43
N GLY A 210 -0.44 15.68 -6.71
CA GLY A 210 0.92 15.81 -7.22
C GLY A 210 1.53 14.46 -7.63
N VAL A 211 1.33 13.45 -6.78
CA VAL A 211 1.67 12.05 -7.08
C VAL A 211 0.97 11.58 -8.36
N ALA A 212 -0.34 11.81 -8.48
CA ALA A 212 -1.10 11.32 -9.63
C ALA A 212 -0.55 11.89 -10.94
N VAL A 213 -0.22 13.19 -10.96
CA VAL A 213 0.45 13.84 -12.11
C VAL A 213 1.82 13.21 -12.36
N GLN A 214 2.61 12.96 -11.31
CA GLN A 214 3.93 12.33 -11.44
C GLN A 214 3.84 10.91 -12.02
N VAL A 215 2.87 10.10 -11.59
CA VAL A 215 2.63 8.76 -12.13
C VAL A 215 2.27 8.84 -13.61
N VAL A 216 1.35 9.73 -13.99
CA VAL A 216 0.97 9.88 -15.41
C VAL A 216 2.18 10.26 -16.27
N VAL A 217 2.98 11.21 -15.82
CA VAL A 217 4.19 11.66 -16.55
C VAL A 217 5.23 10.53 -16.66
N SER A 218 5.41 9.72 -15.61
CA SER A 218 6.36 8.60 -15.66
C SER A 218 5.91 7.46 -16.58
N GLN A 219 4.62 7.34 -16.87
CA GLN A 219 4.09 6.34 -17.81
C GLN A 219 4.17 6.76 -19.27
N VAL A 220 4.50 8.02 -19.58
CA VAL A 220 4.54 8.52 -20.97
C VAL A 220 5.46 7.67 -21.85
N GLY A 221 6.67 7.35 -21.39
CA GLY A 221 7.60 6.49 -22.15
C GLY A 221 7.02 5.10 -22.44
N ALA A 222 6.37 4.47 -21.46
CA ALA A 222 5.75 3.16 -21.61
C ALA A 222 4.53 3.18 -22.58
N ILE A 223 3.74 4.26 -22.56
CA ILE A 223 2.58 4.39 -23.46
C ILE A 223 3.03 4.55 -24.91
N PHE A 224 4.07 5.34 -25.16
CA PHE A 224 4.57 5.61 -26.51
C PHE A 224 5.62 4.59 -26.99
N GLY A 225 6.00 3.62 -26.16
CA GLY A 225 7.01 2.61 -26.48
C GLY A 225 8.40 3.20 -26.74
N ASN A 226 8.72 4.31 -26.07
CA ASN A 226 10.01 4.99 -26.19
C ASN A 226 10.82 4.81 -24.90
N HIS A 227 12.13 4.61 -25.04
CA HIS A 227 13.04 4.52 -23.90
C HIS A 227 13.37 5.91 -23.36
N VAL A 228 12.52 6.40 -22.44
CA VAL A 228 12.79 7.63 -21.71
C VAL A 228 13.68 7.29 -20.50
N PRO A 229 14.87 7.92 -20.36
CA PRO A 229 15.75 7.68 -19.22
C PRO A 229 15.06 8.07 -17.91
N HIS A 230 15.34 7.31 -16.85
CA HIS A 230 14.81 7.60 -15.53
C HIS A 230 15.60 8.72 -14.86
N PHE A 231 14.90 9.79 -14.47
CA PHE A 231 15.50 10.90 -13.73
C PHE A 231 15.21 10.80 -12.24
N SER A 232 16.21 11.13 -11.41
CA SER A 232 16.06 11.32 -9.96
C SER A 232 16.28 12.77 -9.55
N GLY A 233 15.65 13.20 -8.45
CA GLY A 233 15.85 14.50 -7.83
C GLY A 233 14.84 15.58 -8.23
N MET A 234 15.21 16.85 -8.01
CA MET A 234 14.31 17.98 -8.24
C MET A 234 13.97 18.14 -9.73
N PHE A 235 12.74 18.60 -10.01
CA PHE A 235 12.21 18.81 -11.36
C PHE A 235 12.09 17.53 -12.21
N ILE A 236 11.86 16.37 -11.59
CA ILE A 236 11.68 15.08 -12.29
C ILE A 236 10.63 15.14 -13.42
N ILE A 237 9.50 15.81 -13.17
CA ILE A 237 8.42 15.96 -14.16
C ILE A 237 8.93 16.72 -15.39
N TYR A 238 9.60 17.85 -15.18
CA TYR A 238 10.15 18.66 -16.27
C TYR A 238 11.19 17.89 -17.09
N LYS A 239 12.14 17.22 -16.42
CA LYS A 239 13.19 16.42 -17.10
C LYS A 239 12.60 15.29 -17.92
N THR A 240 11.60 14.59 -17.38
CA THR A 240 10.92 13.48 -18.06
C THR A 240 10.19 13.97 -19.32
N ILE A 241 9.44 15.07 -19.20
CA ILE A 241 8.72 15.66 -20.34
C ILE A 241 9.70 16.18 -21.40
N TYR A 242 10.76 16.88 -20.99
CA TYR A 242 11.77 17.38 -21.91
C TYR A 242 12.44 16.25 -22.69
N SER A 243 12.86 15.19 -21.99
CA SER A 243 13.51 14.02 -22.61
C SER A 243 12.56 13.24 -23.52
N PHE A 244 11.27 13.17 -23.18
CA PHE A 244 10.26 12.60 -24.07
C PHE A 244 10.12 13.37 -25.38
N PHE A 245 10.08 14.71 -25.32
CA PHE A 245 10.00 15.54 -26.54
C PHE A 245 11.28 15.49 -27.37
N GLU A 246 12.44 15.33 -26.74
CA GLU A 246 13.72 15.13 -27.43
C GLU A 246 13.72 13.83 -28.25
N HIS A 247 13.16 12.75 -27.70
CA HIS A 247 13.10 11.43 -28.33
C HIS A 247 11.75 11.14 -29.02
N ILE A 248 10.94 12.16 -29.34
CA ILE A 248 9.59 11.94 -29.89
C ILE A 248 9.60 11.20 -31.25
N HIS A 249 10.74 11.19 -31.93
CA HIS A 249 10.91 10.47 -33.19
C HIS A 249 11.06 8.95 -32.99
N ASP A 250 11.45 8.49 -31.80
CA ASP A 250 11.70 7.07 -31.50
C ASP A 250 10.44 6.36 -30.97
N VAL A 251 9.27 6.92 -31.26
CA VAL A 251 7.98 6.40 -30.79
C VAL A 251 7.55 5.17 -31.59
N GLN A 252 7.37 4.05 -30.89
CA GLN A 252 6.78 2.83 -31.44
C GLN A 252 5.24 3.00 -31.53
N TRP A 253 4.74 3.32 -32.74
CA TRP A 253 3.31 3.53 -32.98
C TRP A 253 2.45 2.32 -32.58
N GLN A 254 2.98 1.11 -32.75
CA GLN A 254 2.30 -0.15 -32.44
C GLN A 254 2.00 -0.27 -30.94
N THR A 255 3.00 0.00 -30.10
CA THR A 255 2.84 0.05 -28.63
C THR A 255 1.86 1.14 -28.22
N THR A 256 1.92 2.30 -28.88
CA THR A 256 1.00 3.41 -28.64
C THR A 256 -0.45 3.00 -28.89
N VAL A 257 -0.74 2.37 -30.03
CA VAL A 257 -2.10 1.89 -30.34
C VAL A 257 -2.58 0.87 -29.31
N VAL A 258 -1.75 -0.11 -28.96
CA VAL A 258 -2.08 -1.12 -27.94
C VAL A 258 -2.39 -0.45 -26.59
N ALA A 259 -1.58 0.50 -26.16
CA ALA A 259 -1.76 1.23 -24.90
C ALA A 259 -3.06 2.05 -24.90
N PHE A 260 -3.36 2.79 -25.97
CA PHE A 260 -4.61 3.56 -26.07
C PHE A 260 -5.84 2.67 -26.14
N VAL A 261 -5.81 1.56 -26.89
CA VAL A 261 -6.91 0.59 -26.93
C VAL A 261 -7.11 -0.03 -25.54
N ALA A 262 -6.04 -0.37 -24.82
CA ALA A 262 -6.12 -0.87 -23.44
C ALA A 262 -6.76 0.17 -22.51
N ILE A 263 -6.29 1.43 -22.51
CA ILE A 263 -6.85 2.52 -21.69
C ILE A 263 -8.32 2.75 -22.00
N ILE A 264 -8.69 2.86 -23.28
CA ILE A 264 -10.08 3.05 -23.71
C ILE A 264 -10.93 1.85 -23.30
N SER A 265 -10.44 0.61 -23.47
CA SER A 265 -11.18 -0.58 -23.07
C SER A 265 -11.48 -0.60 -21.57
N ILE A 266 -10.49 -0.28 -20.73
CA ILE A 266 -10.66 -0.19 -19.27
C ILE A 266 -11.67 0.90 -18.93
N LEU A 267 -11.56 2.08 -19.55
CA LEU A 267 -12.45 3.22 -19.30
C LEU A 267 -13.89 2.91 -19.73
N LEU A 268 -14.09 2.25 -20.88
CA LEU A 268 -15.41 1.85 -21.36
C LEU A 268 -16.06 0.84 -20.43
N VAL A 269 -15.33 -0.17 -19.97
CA VAL A 269 -15.87 -1.16 -19.04
C VAL A 269 -16.23 -0.50 -17.71
N LYS A 270 -15.36 0.35 -17.15
CA LYS A 270 -15.64 1.06 -15.90
C LYS A 270 -16.80 2.05 -16.00
N LEU A 271 -16.96 2.73 -17.14
CA LEU A 271 -18.02 3.73 -17.30
C LEU A 271 -19.38 3.11 -17.64
N PHE A 272 -19.40 2.07 -18.48
CA PHE A 272 -20.63 1.54 -19.06
C PHE A 272 -21.04 0.16 -18.54
N LEU A 273 -20.09 -0.74 -18.23
CA LEU A 273 -20.39 -2.12 -17.82
C LEU A 273 -20.46 -2.25 -16.30
N ASP A 274 -19.59 -1.57 -15.54
CA ASP A 274 -19.59 -1.68 -14.09
C ASP A 274 -20.91 -1.22 -13.45
N PRO A 275 -21.50 -0.05 -13.78
CA PRO A 275 -22.75 0.38 -13.16
C PRO A 275 -23.92 -0.61 -13.30
N PRO A 276 -24.23 -1.16 -14.49
CA PRO A 276 -25.30 -2.15 -14.62
C PRO A 276 -24.92 -3.52 -14.04
N VAL A 277 -23.65 -3.92 -14.10
CA VAL A 277 -23.18 -5.21 -13.55
C VAL A 277 -23.24 -5.21 -12.04
N ILE A 278 -22.76 -4.15 -11.38
CA ILE A 278 -22.85 -4.00 -9.93
C ILE A 278 -24.32 -3.99 -9.48
N ARG A 279 -25.21 -3.35 -10.25
CA ARG A 279 -26.66 -3.36 -9.95
C ARG A 279 -27.29 -4.76 -10.06
N ARG A 280 -26.82 -5.62 -10.98
CA ARG A 280 -27.39 -6.96 -11.21
C ARG A 280 -26.75 -8.07 -10.38
N LEU A 281 -25.42 -8.10 -10.32
CA LEU A 281 -24.62 -9.17 -9.71
C LEU A 281 -24.08 -8.81 -8.32
N GLY A 282 -24.10 -7.53 -7.93
CA GLY A 282 -23.61 -7.08 -6.62
C GLY A 282 -22.09 -7.13 -6.45
N ILE A 283 -21.34 -7.44 -7.51
CA ILE A 283 -19.89 -7.63 -7.49
C ILE A 283 -19.30 -6.81 -8.66
N PRO A 284 -18.25 -5.98 -8.43
CA PRO A 284 -17.57 -5.28 -9.51
C PRO A 284 -16.76 -6.26 -10.37
N LEU A 285 -16.65 -5.99 -11.67
CA LEU A 285 -15.87 -6.84 -12.56
C LEU A 285 -14.37 -6.58 -12.39
N PRO A 286 -13.52 -7.63 -12.40
CA PRO A 286 -12.07 -7.48 -12.44
C PRO A 286 -11.61 -7.07 -13.84
N VAL A 287 -11.89 -5.82 -14.22
CA VAL A 287 -11.67 -5.29 -15.57
C VAL A 287 -10.20 -5.39 -15.96
N GLU A 288 -9.30 -5.01 -15.06
CA GLU A 288 -7.86 -4.98 -15.28
C GLU A 288 -7.33 -6.37 -15.63
N LEU A 289 -7.73 -7.41 -14.88
CA LEU A 289 -7.32 -8.78 -15.17
C LEU A 289 -7.91 -9.28 -16.49
N THR A 290 -9.18 -8.97 -16.74
CA THR A 290 -9.86 -9.38 -17.97
C THR A 290 -9.17 -8.79 -19.20
N VAL A 291 -8.82 -7.49 -19.15
CA VAL A 291 -8.10 -6.80 -20.22
C VAL A 291 -6.71 -7.41 -20.39
N VAL A 292 -5.95 -7.65 -19.30
CA VAL A 292 -4.63 -8.30 -19.38
C VAL A 292 -4.74 -9.66 -20.06
N VAL A 293 -5.67 -10.53 -19.64
CA VAL A 293 -5.86 -11.86 -20.26
C VAL A 293 -6.22 -11.74 -21.74
N LEU A 294 -7.15 -10.86 -22.11
CA LEU A 294 -7.55 -10.66 -23.51
C LEU A 294 -6.39 -10.17 -24.37
N PHE A 295 -5.60 -9.22 -23.89
CA PHE A 295 -4.44 -8.70 -24.60
C PHE A 295 -3.30 -9.72 -24.67
N THR A 296 -3.07 -10.53 -23.64
CA THR A 296 -2.09 -11.62 -23.68
C THR A 296 -2.47 -12.67 -24.73
N VAL A 297 -3.76 -13.06 -24.78
CA VAL A 297 -4.27 -14.00 -25.78
C VAL A 297 -4.14 -13.40 -27.19
N ALA A 298 -4.53 -12.14 -27.37
CA ALA A 298 -4.38 -11.45 -28.65
C ALA A 298 -2.91 -11.34 -29.07
N SER A 299 -2.01 -11.06 -28.13
CA SER A 299 -0.55 -10.98 -28.36
C SER A 299 0.01 -12.31 -28.85
N HIS A 300 -0.43 -13.43 -28.27
CA HIS A 300 0.01 -14.77 -28.68
C HIS A 300 -0.48 -15.14 -30.09
N TYR A 301 -1.73 -14.85 -30.44
CA TYR A 301 -2.28 -15.20 -31.76
C TYR A 301 -1.84 -14.26 -32.89
N LEU A 302 -1.57 -12.99 -32.59
CA LEU A 302 -1.12 -12.00 -33.58
C LEU A 302 0.42 -11.92 -33.70
N ASP A 303 1.13 -12.65 -32.83
CA ASP A 303 2.59 -12.58 -32.66
C ASP A 303 3.10 -11.12 -32.67
N LEU A 304 2.60 -10.35 -31.69
CA LEU A 304 2.90 -8.92 -31.59
C LEU A 304 4.40 -8.64 -31.37
N HIS A 305 5.11 -9.57 -30.74
CA HIS A 305 6.55 -9.44 -30.54
C HIS A 305 7.32 -9.66 -31.85
N GLY A 306 7.06 -10.78 -32.55
CA GLY A 306 7.76 -11.12 -33.79
C GLY A 306 7.43 -10.19 -34.96
N ASN A 307 6.14 -9.84 -35.14
CA ASN A 307 5.68 -9.08 -36.30
C ASN A 307 5.78 -7.55 -36.12
N TYR A 308 5.64 -7.07 -34.89
CA TYR A 308 5.50 -5.64 -34.61
C TYR A 308 6.54 -5.08 -33.64
N GLY A 309 7.47 -5.91 -33.16
CA GLY A 309 8.56 -5.50 -32.27
C GLY A 309 8.06 -4.89 -30.95
N ILE A 310 6.88 -5.29 -30.48
CA ILE A 310 6.33 -4.80 -29.21
C ILE A 310 7.04 -5.54 -28.07
N ASP A 311 7.52 -4.78 -27.08
CA ASP A 311 8.10 -5.35 -25.88
C ASP A 311 7.06 -6.14 -25.07
N VAL A 312 7.40 -7.38 -24.76
CA VAL A 312 6.58 -8.27 -23.95
C VAL A 312 7.28 -8.56 -22.62
N VAL A 313 6.48 -8.86 -21.59
CA VAL A 313 6.97 -9.13 -20.22
C VAL A 313 7.97 -10.30 -20.16
N GLY A 314 7.95 -11.18 -21.17
CA GLY A 314 8.85 -12.33 -21.28
C GLY A 314 8.41 -13.53 -20.43
N GLU A 315 9.29 -14.52 -20.29
CA GLU A 315 9.03 -15.70 -19.48
C GLU A 315 9.13 -15.39 -17.98
N ILE A 316 8.10 -15.78 -17.25
CA ILE A 316 8.05 -15.69 -15.78
C ILE A 316 8.41 -17.09 -15.26
N PRO A 317 9.57 -17.29 -14.60
CA PRO A 317 9.96 -18.61 -14.10
C PRO A 317 8.95 -19.14 -13.08
N GLU A 318 8.53 -20.39 -13.25
CA GLU A 318 7.56 -21.06 -12.37
C GLU A 318 8.13 -21.38 -10.98
N LYS A 319 9.47 -21.37 -10.85
CA LYS A 319 10.21 -21.65 -9.62
C LYS A 319 11.40 -20.70 -9.52
N LEU A 320 11.65 -20.19 -8.32
CA LEU A 320 12.89 -19.50 -7.97
C LEU A 320 14.04 -20.49 -7.84
#